data_AF-A0A2D8STM9-F1
#
_entry.id   AF-A0A2D8STM9-F1
#
_cell.length_a   1.000
_cell.length_b   1.000
_cell.length_c   1.000
_cell.angle_alpha   90.00
_cell.angle_beta   90.00
_cell.angle_gamma   90.00
#
_symmetry.space_group_name_H-M   'P 1'
#
loop_
_entity.id
_entity.type
_entity.pdbx_description
1 polymer ?
#
loop_
_entity_poly.entity_id
_entity_poly.type
_entity_poly.pdbx_seq_one_letter_code
_entity_poly.pdbx_strand_id
1 'polypeptide(L)' 'HAIEELFQVRVSKVAVQNRLGKMRRSRMRRGSTKPWKKAIVTLNAEDKITLF' A
#
# COMPACT_ATOMS: atom_id res chain seq x y z
N HIS A 1 -13.11 0.52 -1.03
CA HIS A 1 -13.98 -0.44 -0.33
C HIS A 1 -13.34 -1.82 -0.15
N ALA A 2 -12.37 -2.25 -0.98
CA ALA A 2 -11.73 -3.58 -0.85
C ALA A 2 -11.33 -4.04 0.58
N ILE A 3 -10.75 -3.16 1.40
CA ILE A 3 -10.35 -3.53 2.78
C ILE A 3 -11.57 -3.71 3.70
N GLU A 4 -12.59 -2.86 3.54
CA GLU A 4 -13.84 -2.94 4.30
C GLU A 4 -14.58 -4.24 3.99
N GLU A 5 -14.60 -4.64 2.70
CA GLU A 5 -15.28 -5.86 2.24
C GLU A 5 -14.51 -7.13 2.66
N LEU A 6 -13.19 -7.16 2.46
CA LEU A 6 -12.39 -8.36 2.72
C LEU A 6 -12.22 -8.65 4.22
N PHE A 7 -12.15 -7.61 5.04
CA PHE A 7 -11.88 -7.77 6.48
C PHE A 7 -13.07 -7.38 7.36
N GLN A 8 -14.19 -6.93 6.79
CA GLN A 8 -15.39 -6.52 7.52
C GLN A 8 -15.08 -5.48 8.62
N VAL A 9 -14.15 -4.56 8.33
CA VAL A 9 -13.72 -3.50 9.24
C VAL A 9 -14.19 -2.13 8.78
N ARG A 10 -14.36 -1.19 9.71
CA ARG A 10 -14.71 0.19 9.40
C ARG A 10 -13.43 1.02 9.28
N VAL A 11 -13.27 1.69 8.14
CA VAL A 11 -12.10 2.53 7.85
C VAL A 11 -12.45 3.99 8.13
N SER A 12 -11.64 4.66 8.95
CA SER A 12 -11.82 6.09 9.25
C SER A 12 -11.14 6.98 8.21
N LYS A 13 -9.92 6.62 7.80
CA LYS A 13 -9.12 7.42 6.87
C LYS A 13 -8.20 6.55 6.02
N VAL A 14 -8.02 6.97 4.77
CA VAL A 14 -7.03 6.39 3.86
C VAL A 14 -6.10 7.48 3.36
N ALA A 15 -4.80 7.28 3.57
CA ALA A 15 -3.74 8.11 3.00
C ALA A 15 -2.98 7.31 1.94
N VAL A 16 -3.06 7.74 0.68
CA VAL A 16 -2.37 7.08 -0.44
C VAL A 16 -1.12 7.83 -0.87
N GLN A 17 -0.14 7.07 -1.31
CA GLN A 17 1.16 7.57 -1.69
C GLN A 17 1.63 6.88 -2.97
N ASN A 18 1.76 7.64 -4.05
CA ASN A 18 2.37 7.16 -5.28
C ASN A 18 3.90 7.13 -5.10
N ARG A 19 4.51 5.97 -5.33
CA ARG A 19 5.96 5.77 -5.21
C ARG A 19 6.51 5.36 -6.56
N LEU A 20 7.37 6.22 -7.10
CA LEU A 20 8.12 5.91 -8.31
C LEU A 20 9.09 4.77 -8.02
N GLY A 21 9.26 3.91 -9.02
CA GLY A 21 10.20 2.80 -8.93
C GLY A 21 11.64 3.31 -8.87
N LYS A 22 12.47 2.69 -8.03
CA LYS A 22 13.88 3.08 -7.89
C LYS A 22 14.65 2.74 -9.16
N MET A 23 15.47 3.68 -9.64
CA MET A 23 16.43 3.37 -10.72
C MET A 23 17.45 2.35 -10.23
N ARG A 24 17.67 1.32 -11.03
CA ARG A 24 18.65 0.26 -10.83
C ARG A 24 19.49 0.12 -12.10
N ARG A 25 20.76 -0.23 -11.93
CA ARG A 25 21.63 -0.58 -13.06
C ARG A 25 21.49 -2.08 -13.31
N SER A 26 21.13 -2.45 -14.53
CA SER A 26 21.20 -3.83 -15.02
C SER A 26 22.36 -3.95 -16.00
N ARG A 27 23.54 -4.28 -15.48
CA ARG A 27 24.82 -4.45 -16.22
C ARG A 27 25.11 -3.30 -17.21
N MET A 28 24.59 -3.38 -18.43
CA MET A 28 24.75 -2.41 -19.51
C MET A 28 23.60 -1.38 -19.64
N ARG A 29 22.39 -1.67 -19.13
CA ARG A 29 21.21 -0.79 -19.23
C ARG A 29 20.80 -0.23 -17.87
N ARG A 30 20.23 0.98 -17.86
CA ARG A 30 19.53 1.52 -16.69
C ARG A 30 18.04 1.18 -16.80
N GLY A 31 17.48 0.57 -15.77
CA GLY A 31 16.05 0.28 -15.68
C GLY A 31 15.50 0.70 -14.31
N SER A 32 14.23 1.05 -14.23
CA SER A 32 13.56 1.30 -12.94
C SER A 32 12.81 0.05 -12.49
N THR A 33 12.72 -0.15 -11.17
CA THR A 33 11.71 -1.07 -10.62
C THR A 33 10.30 -0.59 -11.00
N LYS A 34 9.30 -1.46 -10.94
CA LYS A 34 7.91 -1.05 -11.16
C LYS A 34 7.49 0.01 -10.12
N PRO A 35 6.78 1.08 -10.52
CA PRO A 35 6.17 1.99 -9.56
C PRO A 35 5.11 1.24 -8.75
N TRP A 36 4.88 1.69 -7.53
CA TRP A 36 3.90 1.09 -6.64
C TRP A 36 3.15 2.18 -5.89
N LYS A 37 1.96 1.85 -5.41
CA LYS A 37 1.14 2.75 -4.60
C LYS A 37 1.07 2.18 -3.19
N LYS A 38 1.49 2.97 -2.20
CA LYS A 38 1.33 2.63 -0.78
C LYS A 38 0.01 3.23 -0.30
N ALA A 39 -0.77 2.44 0.43
CA ALA A 39 -1.89 2.96 1.21
C ALA A 39 -1.60 2.77 2.69
N ILE A 40 -1.78 3.83 3.47
CA ILE A 40 -1.78 3.80 4.93
C ILE A 40 -3.23 4.00 5.34
N VAL A 41 -3.76 3.05 6.10
CA VAL A 41 -5.17 2.97 6.43
C VAL A 41 -5.33 3.09 7.93
N THR A 42 -6.16 4.02 8.37
CA THR A 42 -6.52 4.21 9.77
C THR A 42 -7.87 3.56 10.01
N LEU A 43 -7.87 2.53 10.84
CA LEU A 43 -9.07 1.82 11.29
C LEU A 43 -9.68 2.52 12.49
N ASN A 44 -10.94 2.20 12.79
CA ASN A 44 -11.54 2.54 14.08
C ASN A 44 -10.87 1.76 15.22
N ALA A 45 -10.88 2.33 16.42
CA ALA A 45 -10.15 1.79 17.58
C ALA A 45 -10.60 0.40 18.02
N GLU A 46 -11.83 0.02 17.70
CA GLU A 46 -12.44 -1.27 18.03
C GLU A 46 -12.09 -2.38 17.02
N ASP A 47 -11.66 -2.00 15.81
CA ASP A 47 -11.50 -2.91 14.70
C ASP A 47 -10.01 -3.29 14.55
N LYS A 48 -9.70 -4.59 14.59
CA LYS A 48 -8.32 -5.09 14.46
C LYS A 48 -8.23 -6.15 13.36
N ILE A 49 -7.23 -5.99 12.50
CA ILE A 49 -6.88 -6.99 11.49
C ILE A 49 -5.74 -7.84 12.04
N THR A 50 -5.97 -9.13 12.24
CA THR A 50 -4.94 -10.13 12.57
C THR A 50 -4.48 -10.83 11.29
N LEU A 51 -3.34 -10.42 10.75
CA LEU A 51 -2.83 -10.96 9.48
C LEU A 51 -1.34 -11.30 9.48
N PHE A 52 -0.65 -11.18 10.61
CA PHE A 52 0.81 -11.37 10.70
C PHE A 52 1.18 -11.90 12.07
#